data_AF-A0A8X6Q517-F1
#
_entry.id   AF-A0A8X6Q517-F1
#
_cell.length_a   1.000
_cell.length_b   1.000
_cell.length_c   1.000
_cell.angle_alpha   90.00
_cell.angle_beta   90.00
_cell.angle_gamma   90.00
#
_symmetry.space_group_name_H-M   'P 1'
#
loop_
_entity.id
_entity.type
_entity.pdbx_description
1 polymer ?
#
loop_
_entity_poly.entity_id
_entity_poly.type
_entity_poly.pdbx_seq_one_letter_code
_entity_poly.pdbx_strand_id
1 'polypeptide(L)'
;DEEPSTSVTKNLKKVVKRKYDEDYIKYGFSWCGDETLPRPQCIICGDQLSNESMVPISEKALEASYHVAKLILRQKKPHTVGETLIKPACREVVRLMLGPNEVKEVNKVSLSADTVKRRIHDMPSDILGTLIKKLLSAEKFALQIALREIAFSSRTTLH
;
A
#
# COMPACT_ATOMS: atom_id res chain seq x y z
N ASP A 1 -40.14 -37.09 23.36
CA ASP A 1 -39.09 -36.21 23.88
C ASP A 1 -37.85 -36.42 23.02
N GLU A 2 -37.79 -35.72 21.89
CA GLU A 2 -37.16 -34.39 21.71
C GLU A 2 -35.74 -34.57 21.13
N GLU A 3 -35.57 -34.12 19.89
CA GLU A 3 -34.32 -33.80 19.18
C GLU A 3 -33.41 -32.84 20.02
N PRO A 4 -32.13 -32.51 19.66
CA PRO A 4 -31.65 -32.48 18.28
C PRO A 4 -30.19 -32.86 17.98
N SER A 5 -30.06 -33.17 16.70
CA SER A 5 -28.90 -33.01 15.83
C SER A 5 -28.30 -31.59 15.84
N THR A 6 -26.99 -31.44 16.08
CA THR A 6 -26.26 -30.19 15.76
C THR A 6 -25.40 -30.39 14.52
N SER A 7 -25.94 -29.98 13.38
CA SER A 7 -25.25 -29.84 12.10
C SER A 7 -24.28 -28.66 12.15
N VAL A 8 -22.98 -28.94 12.12
CA VAL A 8 -21.93 -27.92 11.97
C VAL A 8 -22.01 -27.33 10.57
N THR A 9 -22.63 -26.15 10.45
CA THR A 9 -22.70 -25.38 9.20
C THR A 9 -21.33 -24.78 8.87
N LYS A 10 -20.60 -25.44 7.96
CA LYS A 10 -19.40 -24.89 7.34
C LYS A 10 -19.80 -23.75 6.41
N ASN A 11 -19.56 -22.51 6.83
CA ASN A 11 -19.71 -21.32 6.00
C ASN A 11 -18.73 -21.38 4.81
N LEU A 12 -19.19 -21.80 3.63
CA LEU A 12 -18.43 -21.66 2.40
C LEU A 12 -18.35 -20.18 2.03
N LYS A 13 -17.17 -19.58 2.25
CA LYS A 13 -16.83 -18.28 1.66
C LYS A 13 -16.94 -18.43 0.14
N LYS A 14 -17.96 -17.83 -0.47
CA LYS A 14 -18.11 -17.76 -1.93
C LYS A 14 -16.89 -17.03 -2.49
N VAL A 15 -15.96 -17.79 -3.07
CA VAL A 15 -14.80 -17.24 -3.78
C VAL A 15 -15.32 -16.57 -5.04
N VAL A 16 -15.23 -15.25 -5.09
CA VAL A 16 -15.58 -14.46 -6.28
C VAL A 16 -14.54 -14.79 -7.36
N LYS A 17 -14.98 -15.47 -8.43
CA LYS A 17 -14.15 -15.77 -9.60
C LYS A 17 -13.97 -14.49 -10.41
N ARG A 18 -12.73 -14.06 -10.65
CA ARG A 18 -12.42 -12.93 -11.53
C ARG A 18 -11.64 -13.48 -12.73
N LYS A 19 -12.13 -13.21 -13.94
CA LYS A 19 -11.37 -13.49 -15.17
C LYS A 19 -10.24 -12.48 -15.29
N TYR A 20 -9.12 -12.89 -15.88
CA TYR A 20 -8.02 -12.00 -16.24
C TYR A 20 -8.50 -11.02 -17.30
N ASP A 21 -8.25 -9.73 -17.09
CA ASP A 21 -8.44 -8.69 -18.09
C ASP A 21 -7.08 -8.39 -18.74
N GLU A 22 -7.01 -8.37 -20.07
CA GLU A 22 -5.78 -8.05 -20.80
C GLU A 22 -5.27 -6.65 -20.48
N ASP A 23 -6.17 -5.72 -20.09
CA ASP A 23 -5.81 -4.39 -19.60
C ASP A 23 -4.96 -4.43 -18.32
N TYR A 24 -4.82 -5.56 -17.64
CA TYR A 24 -3.88 -5.64 -16.52
C TYR A 24 -2.41 -5.66 -16.95
N ILE A 25 -2.13 -5.95 -18.22
CA ILE A 25 -0.77 -5.97 -18.76
C ILE A 25 -0.14 -4.57 -18.77
N LYS A 26 -0.91 -3.50 -19.07
CA LYS A 26 -0.43 -2.11 -19.01
C LYS A 26 -0.04 -1.67 -17.60
N TYR A 27 -0.54 -2.36 -16.59
CA TYR A 27 -0.19 -2.13 -15.19
C TYR A 27 0.92 -3.07 -14.69
N GLY A 28 1.51 -3.88 -15.57
CA GLY A 28 2.62 -4.77 -15.25
C GLY A 28 2.22 -6.10 -14.62
N PHE A 29 0.95 -6.50 -14.72
CA PHE A 29 0.49 -7.80 -14.26
C PHE A 29 0.33 -8.75 -15.44
N SER A 30 0.91 -9.95 -15.33
CA SER A 30 0.52 -11.14 -16.09
C SER A 30 -0.30 -12.05 -15.18
N TRP A 31 -0.60 -13.27 -15.62
CA TRP A 31 -1.25 -14.27 -14.78
C TRP A 31 -0.58 -15.63 -14.88
N CYS A 32 -0.73 -16.42 -13.81
CA CYS A 32 -0.33 -17.81 -13.72
C CYS A 32 -1.48 -18.65 -13.15
N GLY A 33 -1.57 -19.92 -13.53
CA GLY A 33 -2.52 -20.89 -12.97
C GLY A 33 -3.55 -21.39 -13.98
N ASP A 34 -4.73 -21.75 -13.48
CA ASP A 34 -5.87 -22.20 -14.29
C ASP A 34 -6.62 -20.98 -14.86
N GLU A 35 -7.02 -21.04 -16.12
CA GLU A 35 -7.76 -19.99 -16.85
C GLU A 35 -9.07 -19.59 -16.15
N THR A 36 -9.61 -20.47 -15.29
CA THR A 36 -10.80 -20.23 -14.47
C THR A 36 -10.53 -19.49 -13.16
N LEU A 37 -9.28 -19.48 -12.67
CA LEU A 37 -8.82 -18.83 -11.43
C LEU A 37 -7.40 -18.26 -11.61
N PRO A 38 -7.21 -17.29 -12.51
CA PRO A 38 -5.91 -16.71 -12.77
C PRO A 38 -5.38 -16.01 -11.51
N ARG A 39 -4.14 -16.34 -11.12
CA ARG A 39 -3.43 -15.62 -10.06
C ARG A 39 -2.56 -14.55 -10.69
N PRO A 40 -2.69 -13.27 -10.30
CA PRO A 40 -1.85 -12.22 -10.84
C PRO A 40 -0.38 -12.48 -10.54
N GLN A 41 0.47 -12.23 -11.51
CA GLN A 41 1.91 -12.29 -11.38
C GLN A 41 2.51 -10.96 -11.83
N CYS A 42 3.48 -10.44 -11.09
CA CYS A 42 4.21 -9.24 -11.51
C CYS A 42 5.15 -9.59 -12.69
N ILE A 43 5.08 -8.84 -13.79
CA ILE A 43 5.96 -9.06 -14.96
C ILE A 43 7.42 -8.71 -14.64
N ILE A 44 7.65 -7.79 -13.71
CA ILE A 44 8.99 -7.30 -13.38
C ILE A 44 9.74 -8.24 -12.44
N CYS A 45 9.10 -8.70 -11.36
CA CYS A 45 9.75 -9.54 -10.35
C CYS A 45 9.31 -11.01 -10.36
N GLY A 46 8.25 -11.35 -11.09
CA GLY A 46 7.72 -12.72 -11.13
C GLY A 46 6.92 -13.13 -9.89
N ASP A 47 6.75 -12.23 -8.91
CA ASP A 47 6.01 -12.54 -7.69
C ASP A 47 4.52 -12.79 -7.96
N GLN A 48 3.99 -13.86 -7.37
CA GLN A 48 2.56 -14.17 -7.41
C GLN A 48 1.83 -13.34 -6.35
N LEU A 49 0.86 -12.55 -6.79
CA LEU A 49 0.11 -11.62 -5.97
C LEU A 49 -1.28 -12.18 -5.63
N SER A 50 -1.92 -11.60 -4.61
CA SER A 50 -3.31 -11.95 -4.31
C SER A 50 -4.27 -11.40 -5.37
N ASN A 51 -5.40 -12.07 -5.59
CA ASN A 51 -6.45 -11.61 -6.51
C ASN A 51 -7.04 -10.24 -6.14
N GLU A 52 -6.77 -9.72 -4.94
CA GLU A 52 -7.12 -8.33 -4.57
C GLU A 52 -6.25 -7.31 -5.30
N SER A 53 -5.05 -7.69 -5.73
CA SER A 53 -4.11 -6.81 -6.44
C SER A 53 -4.60 -6.41 -7.83
N MET A 54 -5.51 -7.18 -8.42
CA MET A 54 -6.15 -6.87 -9.71
C MET A 54 -7.38 -5.98 -9.56
N VAL A 55 -7.79 -5.61 -8.34
CA VAL A 55 -8.90 -4.67 -8.16
C VAL A 55 -8.40 -3.28 -8.57
N PRO A 56 -8.94 -2.67 -9.64
CA PRO A 56 -8.53 -1.34 -10.03
C PRO A 56 -8.88 -0.35 -8.90
N ILE A 57 -7.85 0.23 -8.31
CA ILE A 57 -8.01 1.33 -7.35
C ILE A 57 -8.29 2.58 -8.17
N SER A 58 -9.34 3.33 -7.82
CA SER A 58 -9.60 4.61 -8.48
C SER A 58 -8.44 5.57 -8.25
N GLU A 59 -8.10 6.38 -9.25
CA GLU A 59 -7.01 7.37 -9.16
C GLU A 59 -7.13 8.23 -7.90
N LYS A 60 -8.35 8.71 -7.59
CA LYS A 60 -8.64 9.48 -6.37
C LYS A 60 -8.35 8.70 -5.09
N ALA A 61 -8.66 7.41 -5.03
CA ALA A 61 -8.37 6.58 -3.85
C ALA A 61 -6.87 6.28 -3.71
N LEU A 62 -6.17 6.15 -4.85
CA LEU A 62 -4.72 6.02 -4.88
C LEU A 62 -4.07 7.29 -4.33
N GLU A 63 -4.42 8.45 -4.89
CA GLU A 63 -3.94 9.77 -4.49
C GLU A 63 -4.22 10.02 -2.99
N ALA A 64 -5.45 9.81 -2.53
CA ALA A 64 -5.83 9.99 -1.13
C ALA A 64 -4.94 9.18 -0.18
N SER A 65 -4.63 7.93 -0.52
CA SER A 65 -3.78 7.11 0.34
C SER A 65 -2.30 7.54 0.31
N TYR A 66 -1.80 8.13 -0.79
CA TYR A 66 -0.46 8.74 -0.80
C TYR A 66 -0.42 9.98 0.09
N HIS A 67 -1.47 10.81 0.08
CA HIS A 67 -1.59 11.94 0.99
C HIS A 67 -1.61 11.50 2.45
N VAL A 68 -2.39 10.48 2.80
CA VAL A 68 -2.42 9.94 4.17
C VAL A 68 -1.05 9.38 4.58
N ALA A 69 -0.40 8.61 3.71
CA ALA A 69 0.94 8.09 3.98
C ALA A 69 1.97 9.22 4.22
N LYS A 70 1.86 10.33 3.46
CA LYS A 70 2.72 11.51 3.63
C LYS A 70 2.47 12.18 4.98
N LEU A 71 1.22 12.26 5.44
CA LEU A 71 0.88 12.80 6.76
C LEU A 71 1.45 11.93 7.89
N ILE A 72 1.33 10.59 7.78
CA ILE A 72 1.91 9.64 8.74
C ILE A 72 3.42 9.81 8.84
N LEU A 73 4.11 9.90 7.69
CA LEU A 73 5.55 10.12 7.61
C LEU A 73 5.97 11.44 8.27
N ARG A 74 5.28 12.54 7.94
CA ARG A 74 5.57 13.88 8.51
C ARG A 74 5.43 13.90 10.03
N GLN A 75 4.46 13.16 10.57
CA GLN A 75 4.27 13.03 12.00
C GLN A 75 5.15 11.94 12.66
N LYS A 76 5.99 11.25 11.87
CA LYS A 76 6.84 10.12 12.30
C LYS A 76 6.06 9.04 13.07
N LYS A 77 4.81 8.80 12.65
CA LYS A 77 3.93 7.81 13.27
C LYS A 77 4.17 6.41 12.67
N PRO A 78 3.84 5.32 13.39
CA PRO A 78 3.99 3.99 12.85
C PRO A 78 3.04 3.78 11.66
N HIS A 79 3.45 2.93 10.71
CA HIS A 79 2.67 2.66 9.49
C HIS A 79 1.31 2.01 9.76
N THR A 80 1.14 1.39 10.94
CA THR A 80 -0.11 0.77 11.41
C THR A 80 -1.21 1.78 11.72
N VAL A 81 -0.90 3.07 11.90
CA VAL A 81 -1.91 4.11 12.22
C VAL A 81 -2.98 4.24 11.12
N GLY A 82 -2.62 3.95 9.87
CA GLY A 82 -3.54 3.98 8.73
C GLY A 82 -4.73 3.05 8.92
N GLU A 83 -4.48 1.80 9.28
CA GLU A 83 -5.50 0.76 9.43
C GLU A 83 -6.17 0.77 10.81
N THR A 84 -5.42 1.09 11.87
CA THR A 84 -5.94 1.02 13.25
C THR A 84 -6.79 2.22 13.63
N LEU A 85 -6.50 3.41 13.10
CA LEU A 85 -7.15 4.65 13.54
C LEU A 85 -7.73 5.47 12.38
N ILE A 86 -6.94 5.76 11.35
CA ILE A 86 -7.37 6.71 10.30
C ILE A 86 -8.54 6.12 9.49
N LYS A 87 -8.41 4.87 9.03
CA LYS A 87 -9.47 4.20 8.26
C LYS A 87 -10.80 4.09 9.03
N PRO A 88 -10.84 3.60 10.28
CA PRO A 88 -12.10 3.56 11.04
C PRO A 88 -12.64 4.95 11.39
N ALA A 89 -11.78 5.94 11.66
CA ALA A 89 -12.22 7.31 11.91
C ALA A 89 -12.90 7.93 10.67
N CYS A 90 -12.27 7.83 9.49
CA CYS A 90 -12.86 8.33 8.24
C CYS A 90 -14.17 7.60 7.92
N ARG A 91 -14.23 6.29 8.20
CA ARG A 91 -15.45 5.49 8.02
C ARG A 91 -16.60 6.05 8.85
N GLU A 92 -16.35 6.38 10.11
CA GLU A 92 -17.36 6.87 11.03
C GLU A 92 -17.81 8.29 10.70
N VAL A 93 -16.88 9.18 10.34
CA VAL A 93 -17.20 10.55 9.89
C VAL A 93 -18.10 10.52 8.65
N VAL A 94 -17.76 9.71 7.65
CA VAL A 94 -18.58 9.58 6.43
C VAL A 94 -19.94 8.96 6.73
N ARG A 95 -19.99 7.93 7.59
CA ARG A 95 -21.23 7.30 8.01
C ARG A 95 -22.19 8.29 8.67
N LEU A 96 -21.68 9.17 9.54
CA LEU A 96 -22.49 10.14 10.28
C LEU A 96 -22.88 11.37 9.44
N MET A 97 -21.99 11.84 8.57
CA MET A 97 -22.18 13.11 7.83
C MET A 97 -22.87 12.92 6.48
N LEU A 98 -22.55 11.83 5.77
CA LEU A 98 -22.99 11.60 4.39
C LEU A 98 -23.99 10.45 4.29
N GLY A 99 -23.89 9.49 5.20
CA GLY A 99 -24.78 8.32 5.26
C GLY A 99 -24.03 7.00 5.13
N PRO A 100 -24.73 5.87 5.33
CA PRO A 100 -24.13 4.54 5.32
C PRO A 100 -23.74 4.04 3.92
N ASN A 101 -24.27 4.63 2.85
CA ASN A 101 -24.04 4.15 1.48
C ASN A 101 -22.67 4.58 0.94
N GLU A 102 -22.21 5.75 1.39
CA GLU A 102 -21.01 6.46 0.94
C GLU A 102 -19.74 5.85 1.57
N VAL A 103 -19.90 5.12 2.67
CA VAL A 103 -18.84 4.40 3.39
C VAL A 103 -18.08 3.42 2.48
N LYS A 104 -18.74 2.89 1.45
CA LYS A 104 -18.14 1.94 0.49
C LYS A 104 -16.95 2.56 -0.24
N GLU A 105 -16.97 3.87 -0.53
CA GLU A 105 -15.87 4.55 -1.21
C GLU A 105 -14.64 4.70 -0.31
N VAL A 106 -14.84 4.98 0.99
CA VAL A 106 -13.75 5.08 1.97
C VAL A 106 -13.02 3.74 2.10
N ASN A 107 -13.74 2.62 2.00
CA ASN A 107 -13.15 1.30 2.11
C ASN A 107 -12.20 0.95 0.95
N LYS A 108 -12.40 1.56 -0.24
CA LYS A 108 -11.51 1.40 -1.41
C LYS A 108 -10.13 2.01 -1.17
N VAL A 109 -10.02 2.98 -0.26
CA VAL A 109 -8.73 3.57 0.11
C VAL A 109 -7.91 2.53 0.90
N SER A 110 -6.79 2.12 0.32
CA SER A 110 -5.88 1.14 0.93
C SER A 110 -4.95 1.83 1.91
N LEU A 111 -5.16 1.64 3.21
CA LEU A 111 -4.38 2.22 4.31
C LEU A 111 -3.73 1.15 5.21
N SER A 112 -3.55 -0.08 4.72
CA SER A 112 -2.87 -1.13 5.50
C SER A 112 -1.43 -0.73 5.82
N ALA A 113 -0.87 -1.29 6.91
CA ALA A 113 0.49 -0.99 7.32
C ALA A 113 1.51 -1.22 6.18
N ASP A 114 1.39 -2.32 5.45
CA ASP A 114 2.26 -2.64 4.31
C ASP A 114 2.10 -1.66 3.15
N THR A 115 0.87 -1.19 2.91
CA THR A 115 0.59 -0.21 1.87
C THR A 115 1.19 1.16 2.21
N VAL A 116 1.02 1.60 3.46
CA VAL A 116 1.59 2.86 3.94
C VAL A 116 3.13 2.80 3.91
N LYS A 117 3.71 1.67 4.32
CA LYS A 117 5.16 1.43 4.25
C LYS A 117 5.68 1.52 2.81
N ARG A 118 5.05 0.81 1.87
CA ARG A 118 5.44 0.86 0.44
C ARG A 118 5.36 2.28 -0.11
N ARG A 119 4.24 2.98 0.09
CA ARG A 119 4.07 4.36 -0.39
C ARG A 119 5.13 5.32 0.17
N ILE A 120 5.51 5.15 1.43
CA ILE A 120 6.58 5.95 2.06
C ILE A 120 7.94 5.63 1.45
N HIS A 121 8.20 4.37 1.12
CA HIS A 121 9.42 3.96 0.41
C HIS A 121 9.45 4.44 -1.05
N ASP A 122 8.29 4.60 -1.68
CA ASP A 122 8.18 5.07 -3.07
C ASP A 122 8.26 6.62 -3.18
N MET A 123 7.83 7.35 -2.15
CA MET A 123 7.92 8.82 -2.06
C MET A 123 9.30 9.45 -2.34
N PRO A 124 10.45 8.91 -1.88
CA PRO A 124 11.76 9.50 -2.17
C PRO A 124 12.06 9.59 -3.66
N SER A 125 11.50 8.71 -4.51
CA SER A 125 11.67 8.80 -5.97
C SER A 125 11.11 10.13 -6.52
N ASP A 126 9.95 10.57 -6.02
CA ASP A 126 9.33 11.85 -6.40
C ASP A 126 10.06 13.06 -5.81
N ILE A 127 10.60 12.92 -4.59
CA ILE A 127 11.42 13.96 -3.96
C ILE A 127 12.72 14.14 -4.73
N LEU A 128 13.40 13.06 -5.10
CA LEU A 128 14.61 13.07 -5.92
C LEU A 128 14.33 13.70 -7.29
N GLY A 129 13.26 13.31 -7.96
CA GLY A 129 12.86 13.92 -9.24
C GLY A 129 12.58 15.43 -9.11
N THR A 130 11.90 15.85 -8.04
CA THR A 130 11.63 17.27 -7.76
C THR A 130 12.92 18.03 -7.44
N LEU A 131 13.83 17.43 -6.67
CA LEU A 131 15.12 18.02 -6.32
C LEU A 131 15.98 18.17 -7.57
N ILE A 132 16.09 17.14 -8.41
CA ILE A 132 16.84 17.15 -9.67
C ILE A 132 16.30 18.24 -10.58
N LYS A 133 14.99 18.35 -10.78
CA LYS A 133 14.40 19.43 -11.60
C LYS A 133 14.78 20.82 -11.07
N LYS A 134 14.72 21.01 -9.75
CA LYS A 134 15.09 22.27 -9.10
C LYS A 134 16.58 22.58 -9.21
N LEU A 135 17.44 21.57 -9.07
CA LEU A 135 18.89 21.69 -9.21
C LEU A 135 19.32 21.97 -10.65
N LEU A 136 18.65 21.35 -11.63
CA LEU A 136 18.88 21.62 -13.06
C LEU A 136 18.45 23.03 -13.46
N SER A 137 17.43 23.60 -12.80
CA SER A 137 17.00 24.98 -13.00
C SER A 137 17.77 26.01 -12.15
N ALA A 138 18.56 25.56 -11.18
CA ALA A 138 19.29 26.44 -10.27
C ALA A 138 20.68 26.74 -10.86
N GLU A 139 21.01 28.02 -10.98
CA GLU A 139 22.33 28.45 -11.46
C GLU A 139 23.45 28.10 -10.46
N LYS A 140 23.13 28.03 -9.17
CA LYS A 140 24.05 27.65 -8.08
C LYS A 140 23.30 26.92 -6.96
N PHE A 141 23.92 25.91 -6.36
CA PHE A 141 23.45 25.23 -5.16
C PHE A 141 24.62 24.78 -4.28
N ALA A 142 24.36 24.49 -3.00
CA ALA A 142 25.34 23.93 -2.07
C ALA A 142 24.72 22.73 -1.35
N LEU A 143 25.48 21.64 -1.23
CA LEU A 143 25.09 20.44 -0.49
C LEU A 143 25.92 20.35 0.79
N GLN A 144 25.28 20.29 1.95
CA GLN A 144 25.96 20.09 3.23
C GLN A 144 25.82 18.63 3.66
N ILE A 145 26.93 17.89 3.70
CA ILE A 145 26.98 16.51 4.18
C ILE A 145 27.49 16.53 5.62
N ALA A 146 26.62 16.20 6.57
CA ALA A 146 27.02 16.00 7.96
C ALA A 146 27.27 14.50 8.20
N LEU A 147 28.54 14.12 8.36
CA LEU A 147 28.92 12.81 8.88
C LEU A 147 28.49 12.75 10.36
N ARG A 148 27.49 11.93 10.70
CA ARG A 148 27.39 11.39 12.06
C ARG A 148 28.23 10.13 12.10
N GLU A 149 29.22 10.15 12.98
CA GLU A 149 30.26 9.13 13.14
C GLU A 149 29.71 7.71 13.10
N ILE A 150 30.21 6.91 12.15
CA ILE A 150 30.20 5.46 12.26
C ILE A 150 31.40 5.12 13.14
N ALA A 151 31.15 4.72 14.39
CA ALA A 151 32.20 4.21 15.26
C ALA A 151 32.79 2.93 14.64
N PHE A 152 33.89 3.04 13.92
CA PHE A 152 34.67 1.91 13.44
C PHE A 152 35.67 1.55 14.54
N SER A 153 35.28 0.63 15.43
CA SER A 153 36.22 0.01 16.37
C SER A 153 37.05 -1.03 15.63
N SER A 154 38.27 -0.66 15.26
CA SER A 154 39.33 -1.61 14.95
C SER A 154 40.57 -1.26 15.77
N ARG A 155 40.80 -2.00 16.85
CA ARG A 155 42.10 -2.03 17.54
C ARG A 155 43.12 -2.66 16.59
N THR A 156 44.16 -1.91 16.26
CA THR A 156 45.42 -2.51 15.83
C THR A 156 46.51 -2.00 16.76
N THR A 157 46.92 -2.86 17.68
CA THR A 157 48.16 -2.75 18.45
C THR A 157 49.34 -2.82 17.49
N LEU A 158 50.17 -1.79 17.47
CA LEU A 158 51.51 -1.84 16.88
C LEU A 158 52.48 -2.32 17.96
N HIS A 159 53.18 -3.41 17.66
CA HIS A 159 54.41 -3.83 18.32
C HIS A 159 55.60 -3.13 17.68
#